data_AF-A0A6V7IXV3-F1
#
_entry.id   AF-A0A6V7IXV3-F1
#
_cell.length_a   1.000
_cell.length_b   1.000
_cell.length_c   1.000
_cell.angle_alpha   90.00
_cell.angle_beta   90.00
_cell.angle_gamma   90.00
#
_symmetry.space_group_name_H-M   'P 1'
#
loop_
_entity.id
_entity.type
_entity.pdbx_description
1 polymer ?
#
loop_
_entity_poly.entity_id
_entity_poly.type
_entity_poly.pdbx_seq_one_letter_code
_entity_poly.pdbx_strand_id
1 'polypeptide(L)'
;SRLNALLEKQPRSKKSRRCVLHSLEVQRTRPPSGAWREVWDIMKPPCRQELTVVEKDTLDTTLDTYLKKHRFCSECRTKVLLASSLLSKDPENCREKGYCPALYVGIKRCVPENHVHLPTNTEYISSIIGRAQPEVMGRERHAKTLEIAQEEVLTCLGICVAEKLH
;
A
#
# COMPACT_ATOMS: atom_id res chain seq x y z
N SER A 1 -32.43 -39.52 2.10
CA SER A 1 -31.26 -39.92 1.28
C SER A 1 -30.01 -39.94 2.16
N ARG A 2 -29.10 -40.90 1.94
CA ARG A 2 -27.83 -41.08 2.70
C ARG A 2 -26.98 -39.79 2.80
N LEU A 3 -27.12 -38.91 1.81
CA LEU A 3 -26.46 -37.62 1.71
C LEU A 3 -26.84 -36.64 2.84
N ASN A 4 -28.12 -36.58 3.24
CA ASN A 4 -28.58 -35.67 4.29
C ASN A 4 -28.03 -36.07 5.67
N ALA A 5 -27.91 -37.37 5.94
CA ALA A 5 -27.38 -37.87 7.21
C ALA A 5 -25.86 -37.62 7.37
N LEU A 6 -25.11 -37.47 6.28
CA LEU A 6 -23.69 -37.11 6.32
C LEU A 6 -23.50 -35.60 6.54
N LEU A 7 -24.40 -34.76 6.02
CA LEU A 7 -24.39 -33.30 6.20
C LEU A 7 -24.71 -32.84 7.63
N GLU A 8 -25.45 -33.65 8.40
CA GLU A 8 -25.76 -33.37 9.81
C GLU A 8 -24.64 -33.76 10.77
N LYS A 9 -23.76 -34.69 10.38
CA LYS A 9 -22.61 -35.13 11.18
C LYS A 9 -21.39 -34.21 11.06
N GLN A 10 -21.43 -33.21 10.18
CA GLN A 10 -20.36 -32.22 10.10
C GLN A 10 -20.37 -31.32 11.34
N PRO A 11 -19.22 -31.07 11.99
CA PRO A 11 -19.13 -30.07 13.05
C PRO A 11 -19.51 -28.69 12.48
N ARG A 12 -20.49 -28.05 13.11
CA ARG A 12 -20.98 -26.70 12.76
C ARG A 12 -20.66 -25.73 13.89
N SER A 13 -20.47 -24.46 13.55
CA SER A 13 -20.23 -23.42 14.53
C SER A 13 -21.48 -23.19 15.40
N LYS A 14 -21.32 -23.12 16.73
CA LYS A 14 -22.46 -22.88 17.65
C LYS A 14 -23.13 -21.51 17.47
N LYS A 15 -22.48 -20.57 16.76
CA LYS A 15 -22.99 -19.21 16.50
C LYS A 15 -23.50 -19.01 15.07
N SER A 16 -23.39 -19.99 14.17
CA SER A 16 -23.78 -19.83 12.76
C SER A 16 -24.18 -21.16 12.13
N ARG A 17 -25.22 -21.17 11.28
CA ARG A 17 -25.66 -22.35 10.52
C ARG A 17 -24.67 -22.80 9.43
N ARG A 18 -23.53 -22.12 9.26
CA ARG A 18 -22.47 -22.49 8.31
C ARG A 18 -21.60 -23.63 8.86
N CYS A 19 -21.02 -24.44 7.98
CA CYS A 19 -20.06 -25.47 8.39
C CYS A 19 -18.78 -24.82 8.95
N VAL A 20 -17.99 -25.56 9.75
CA VAL A 20 -16.74 -25.02 10.33
C VAL A 20 -15.77 -24.54 9.25
N LEU A 21 -15.71 -25.20 8.08
CA LEU A 21 -14.85 -24.77 6.96
C LEU A 21 -15.29 -23.45 6.32
N HIS A 22 -16.59 -23.15 6.24
CA HIS A 22 -17.11 -21.84 5.81
C HIS A 22 -17.17 -20.81 6.95
N SER A 23 -16.98 -21.23 8.20
CA SER A 23 -16.80 -20.34 9.36
C SER A 23 -15.32 -19.97 9.55
N LEU A 24 -14.43 -20.86 9.09
CA LEU A 24 -13.07 -20.56 8.65
C LEU A 24 -13.12 -19.89 7.26
N GLU A 25 -14.10 -19.01 7.03
CA GLU A 25 -13.94 -17.97 6.03
C GLU A 25 -12.60 -17.35 6.37
N VAL A 26 -11.61 -17.70 5.54
CA VAL A 26 -10.20 -17.38 5.65
C VAL A 26 -10.17 -16.08 6.39
N GLN A 27 -9.84 -16.12 7.69
CA GLN A 27 -9.44 -14.90 8.32
C GLN A 27 -8.32 -14.47 7.39
N ARG A 28 -8.58 -13.44 6.59
CA ARG A 28 -7.63 -12.73 5.74
C ARG A 28 -6.68 -12.09 6.74
N THR A 29 -6.02 -12.95 7.49
CA THR A 29 -5.00 -12.68 8.47
C THR A 29 -3.91 -12.23 7.55
N ARG A 30 -3.95 -10.92 7.29
CA ARG A 30 -2.81 -10.17 6.82
C ARG A 30 -1.61 -10.80 7.54
N PRO A 31 -0.59 -11.26 6.80
CA PRO A 31 0.54 -11.95 7.42
C PRO A 31 0.97 -11.19 8.67
N PRO A 32 1.36 -11.90 9.76
CA PRO A 32 1.82 -11.25 10.97
C PRO A 32 2.76 -10.10 10.62
N SER A 33 2.56 -8.94 11.25
CA SER A 33 3.40 -7.77 11.03
C SER A 33 4.88 -8.17 11.13
N GLY A 34 5.57 -8.27 10.00
CA GLY A 34 6.96 -8.74 9.93
C GLY A 34 7.23 -9.96 9.05
N ALA A 35 6.22 -10.72 8.59
CA ALA A 35 6.44 -11.88 7.72
C ALA A 35 7.16 -11.53 6.40
N TRP A 36 6.92 -10.33 5.88
CA TRP A 36 7.61 -9.82 4.70
C TRP A 36 9.14 -9.70 4.90
N ARG A 37 9.60 -9.47 6.15
CA ARG A 37 11.01 -9.22 6.46
C ARG A 37 11.85 -10.49 6.32
N GLU A 38 11.33 -11.62 6.76
CA GLU A 38 12.02 -12.93 6.62
C GLU A 38 12.25 -13.25 5.15
N VAL A 39 11.23 -13.04 4.30
CA VAL A 39 11.32 -13.20 2.84
C VAL A 39 12.29 -12.19 2.25
N TRP A 40 12.23 -10.94 2.69
CA TRP A 40 13.12 -9.87 2.24
C TRP A 40 14.59 -10.19 2.52
N ASP A 41 14.91 -10.68 3.72
CA ASP A 41 16.28 -10.91 4.16
C ASP A 41 16.97 -12.05 3.40
N ILE A 42 16.23 -13.07 2.95
CA ILE A 42 16.77 -14.13 2.09
C ILE A 42 16.77 -13.78 0.59
N MET A 43 16.08 -12.71 0.20
CA MET A 43 15.94 -12.30 -1.19
C MET A 43 17.25 -11.76 -1.76
N LYS A 44 17.62 -12.19 -2.96
CA LYS A 44 18.79 -11.67 -3.66
C LYS A 44 18.59 -10.20 -4.05
N PRO A 45 19.66 -9.38 -4.12
CA PRO A 45 19.55 -7.97 -4.46
C PRO A 45 18.76 -7.64 -5.74
N PRO A 46 18.87 -8.40 -6.86
CA PRO A 46 18.09 -8.11 -8.07
C PRO A 46 16.58 -8.25 -7.86
N CYS A 47 16.16 -9.27 -7.10
CA CYS A 47 14.75 -9.47 -6.76
C CYS A 47 14.24 -8.32 -5.87
N ARG A 48 15.05 -7.85 -4.91
CA ARG A 48 14.70 -6.67 -4.10
C ARG A 48 14.53 -5.42 -4.96
N GLN A 49 15.41 -5.21 -5.93
CA GLN A 49 15.34 -4.08 -6.87
C GLN A 49 14.04 -4.13 -7.68
N GLU A 50 13.69 -5.29 -8.23
CA GLU A 50 12.46 -5.49 -9.00
C GLU A 50 11.21 -5.19 -8.17
N LEU A 51 11.14 -5.66 -6.91
CA LEU A 51 10.01 -5.37 -6.03
C LEU A 51 9.89 -3.89 -5.64
N THR A 52 11.01 -3.17 -5.61
CA THR A 52 11.04 -1.72 -5.30
C THR A 52 10.77 -0.81 -6.49
N VAL A 53 10.55 -1.37 -7.69
CA VAL A 53 10.04 -0.62 -8.83
C VAL A 53 8.53 -0.44 -8.66
N VAL A 54 8.04 0.80 -8.74
CA VAL A 54 6.61 1.09 -8.78
C VAL A 54 6.30 1.86 -10.06
N GLU A 55 5.53 1.22 -10.93
CA GLU A 55 5.02 1.84 -12.16
C GLU A 55 4.02 2.93 -11.84
N LYS A 56 3.98 3.98 -12.67
CA LYS A 56 3.06 5.10 -12.49
C LYS A 56 1.61 4.66 -12.48
N ASP A 57 1.22 3.76 -13.38
CA ASP A 57 -0.16 3.29 -13.51
C ASP A 57 -0.60 2.49 -12.28
N THR A 58 0.33 1.71 -11.71
CA THR A 58 0.12 1.01 -10.45
C THR A 58 -0.10 2.02 -9.32
N LEU A 59 0.78 3.02 -9.20
CA LEU A 59 0.67 4.06 -8.18
C LEU A 59 -0.64 4.87 -8.32
N ASP A 60 -1.05 5.20 -9.54
CA ASP A 60 -2.28 5.95 -9.81
C ASP A 60 -3.54 5.15 -9.45
N THR A 61 -3.54 3.86 -9.74
CA THR A 61 -4.62 2.94 -9.35
C THR A 61 -4.71 2.81 -7.83
N THR A 62 -3.55 2.68 -7.16
CA THR A 62 -3.47 2.64 -5.70
C THR A 62 -3.96 3.96 -5.07
N LEU A 63 -3.54 5.11 -5.62
CA LEU A 63 -3.97 6.43 -5.17
C LEU A 63 -5.47 6.63 -5.32
N ASP A 64 -6.06 6.28 -6.46
CA ASP A 64 -7.51 6.42 -6.69
C ASP A 64 -8.31 5.59 -5.68
N THR A 65 -7.90 4.32 -5.49
CA THR A 65 -8.52 3.41 -4.51
C THR A 65 -8.38 3.96 -3.09
N TYR A 66 -7.18 4.43 -2.73
CA TYR A 66 -6.85 4.98 -1.43
C TYR A 66 -7.66 6.25 -1.11
N LEU A 67 -7.64 7.24 -2.01
CA LEU A 67 -8.32 8.52 -1.83
C LEU A 67 -9.85 8.37 -1.77
N LYS A 68 -10.41 7.39 -2.48
CA LYS A 68 -11.84 7.03 -2.39
C LYS A 68 -12.15 6.40 -1.04
N LYS A 69 -11.37 5.40 -0.63
CA LYS A 69 -11.54 4.69 0.65
C LYS A 69 -11.47 5.62 1.86
N HIS A 70 -10.59 6.61 1.83
CA HIS A 70 -10.32 7.51 2.95
C HIS A 70 -11.09 8.85 2.90
N ARG A 71 -12.02 9.02 1.96
CA ARG A 71 -12.94 10.18 1.89
C ARG A 71 -12.25 11.55 1.94
N PHE A 72 -11.15 11.74 1.21
CA PHE A 72 -10.52 13.06 1.08
C PHE A 72 -11.49 14.08 0.47
N CYS A 73 -11.44 15.36 0.87
CA CYS A 73 -12.18 16.40 0.13
C CYS A 73 -11.53 16.66 -1.26
N SER A 74 -12.25 17.31 -2.17
CA SER A 74 -11.76 17.60 -3.53
C SER A 74 -10.41 18.31 -3.54
N GLU A 75 -10.24 19.35 -2.73
CA GLU A 75 -9.00 20.11 -2.63
C GLU A 75 -7.82 19.26 -2.15
N CYS A 76 -8.04 18.42 -1.13
CA CYS A 76 -6.99 17.53 -0.63
C CYS A 76 -6.64 16.45 -1.66
N ARG A 77 -7.60 15.93 -2.42
CA ARG A 77 -7.33 15.00 -3.52
C ARG A 77 -6.43 15.63 -4.57
N THR A 78 -6.73 16.85 -5.01
CA THR A 78 -5.91 17.58 -5.98
C THR A 78 -4.47 17.76 -5.48
N LYS A 79 -4.27 18.07 -4.19
CA LYS A 79 -2.93 18.19 -3.60
C LYS A 79 -2.17 16.86 -3.61
N VAL A 80 -2.81 15.74 -3.29
CA VAL A 80 -2.18 14.41 -3.34
C VAL A 80 -1.81 14.03 -4.78
N LEU A 81 -2.69 14.29 -5.74
CA LEU A 81 -2.39 14.03 -7.16
C LEU A 81 -1.26 14.94 -7.68
N LEU A 82 -1.21 16.19 -7.23
CA LEU A 82 -0.09 17.09 -7.50
C LEU A 82 1.22 16.51 -6.93
N ALA A 83 1.23 16.11 -5.66
CA ALA A 83 2.40 15.50 -5.01
C ALA A 83 2.89 14.22 -5.74
N SER A 84 1.97 13.41 -6.26
CA SER A 84 2.28 12.24 -7.10
C SER A 84 2.91 12.65 -8.43
N SER A 85 2.35 13.66 -9.11
CA SER A 85 2.93 14.21 -10.34
C SER A 85 4.34 14.75 -10.12
N LEU A 86 4.60 15.42 -8.99
CA LEU A 86 5.93 15.97 -8.66
C LEU A 86 6.95 14.86 -8.35
N LEU A 87 6.51 13.69 -7.87
CA LEU A 87 7.39 12.53 -7.68
C LEU A 87 7.92 12.02 -9.03
N SER A 88 7.09 12.03 -10.07
CA SER A 88 7.42 11.53 -11.40
C SER A 88 8.13 12.56 -12.29
N LYS A 89 8.02 13.86 -11.98
CA LYS A 89 8.67 14.95 -12.72
C LYS A 89 10.16 15.08 -12.37
N ASP A 90 10.93 15.71 -13.26
CA ASP A 90 12.34 16.08 -13.07
C ASP A 90 12.51 17.00 -11.83
N PRO A 91 13.50 16.75 -10.93
CA PRO A 91 13.63 17.51 -9.68
C PRO A 91 14.12 18.93 -9.89
N GLU A 92 14.85 19.21 -10.98
CA GLU A 92 15.58 20.46 -11.20
C GLU A 92 14.63 21.67 -11.29
N ASN A 93 13.33 21.43 -11.51
CA ASN A 93 12.33 22.48 -11.74
C ASN A 93 11.17 22.49 -10.73
N CYS A 94 11.23 21.70 -9.65
CA CYS A 94 10.12 21.62 -8.70
C CYS A 94 10.18 22.78 -7.67
N ARG A 95 9.64 23.95 -8.03
CA ARG A 95 9.51 25.13 -7.14
C ARG A 95 8.15 25.23 -6.45
N GLU A 96 7.45 24.11 -6.30
CA GLU A 96 6.11 24.11 -5.73
C GLU A 96 6.14 24.51 -4.25
N LYS A 97 5.29 25.46 -3.86
CA LYS A 97 5.28 26.00 -2.49
C LYS A 97 4.87 24.92 -1.49
N GLY A 98 5.69 24.73 -0.45
CA GLY A 98 5.44 23.73 0.59
C GLY A 98 5.84 22.30 0.20
N TYR A 99 6.54 22.13 -0.93
CA TYR A 99 7.17 20.86 -1.29
C TYR A 99 8.35 20.60 -0.35
N CYS A 100 8.42 19.39 0.20
CA CYS A 100 9.48 18.92 1.07
C CYS A 100 10.36 17.90 0.33
N PRO A 101 11.57 18.27 -0.16
CA PRO A 101 12.45 17.36 -0.88
C PRO A 101 12.92 16.17 -0.04
N ALA A 102 13.02 16.35 1.28
CA ALA A 102 13.47 15.31 2.20
C ALA A 102 12.54 14.10 2.22
N LEU A 103 11.24 14.25 1.95
CA LEU A 103 10.29 13.14 1.92
C LEU A 103 10.51 12.19 0.74
N TYR A 104 10.99 12.70 -0.40
CA TYR A 104 11.25 11.89 -1.59
C TYR A 104 12.74 11.58 -1.80
N VAL A 105 13.56 11.82 -0.76
CA VAL A 105 15.00 11.57 -0.83
C VAL A 105 15.28 10.10 -1.14
N GLY A 106 16.23 9.86 -2.05
CA GLY A 106 16.65 8.52 -2.44
C GLY A 106 15.69 7.78 -3.38
N ILE A 107 14.48 8.29 -3.64
CA ILE A 107 13.59 7.74 -4.66
C ILE A 107 14.12 8.17 -6.04
N LYS A 108 14.49 7.19 -6.86
CA LYS A 108 14.94 7.44 -8.24
C LYS A 108 13.72 7.38 -9.16
N ARG A 109 13.68 8.21 -10.20
CA ARG A 109 12.67 8.09 -11.26
C ARG A 109 13.27 7.69 -12.58
N CYS A 110 12.53 6.87 -13.31
CA CYS A 110 12.78 6.57 -14.70
C CYS A 110 11.69 7.28 -15.52
N VAL A 111 12.00 8.48 -16.02
CA VAL A 111 11.05 9.30 -16.80
C VAL A 111 10.61 8.60 -18.10
N PRO A 112 11.51 7.96 -18.89
CA PRO A 112 11.12 7.29 -20.13
C PRO A 112 10.15 6.12 -19.91
N GLU A 113 10.41 5.33 -18.86
CA GLU A 113 9.65 4.12 -18.53
C GLU A 113 8.53 4.36 -17.51
N ASN A 114 8.31 5.63 -17.14
CA ASN A 114 7.26 6.10 -16.24
C ASN A 114 7.12 5.30 -14.93
N HIS A 115 8.24 5.09 -14.22
CA HIS A 115 8.25 4.41 -12.93
C HIS A 115 9.25 5.01 -11.93
N VAL A 116 9.14 4.62 -10.67
CA VAL A 116 10.06 5.02 -9.60
C VAL A 116 10.74 3.80 -8.97
N HIS A 117 11.97 3.97 -8.51
CA HIS A 117 12.71 2.98 -7.74
C HIS A 117 12.87 3.47 -6.31
N LEU A 118 12.35 2.69 -5.38
CA LEU A 118 12.50 2.95 -3.96
C LEU A 118 13.86 2.43 -3.45
N PRO A 119 14.44 3.05 -2.41
CA PRO A 119 15.59 2.50 -1.71
C PRO A 119 15.35 1.06 -1.24
N THR A 120 16.30 0.16 -1.50
CA THR A 120 16.23 -1.26 -1.13
C THR A 120 16.79 -1.55 0.27
N ASN A 121 17.07 -0.52 1.09
CA ASN A 121 17.54 -0.76 2.46
C ASN A 121 16.36 -1.19 3.34
N THR A 122 16.59 -2.16 4.22
CA THR A 122 15.53 -2.83 4.96
C THR A 122 14.80 -1.89 5.92
N GLU A 123 15.49 -0.88 6.45
CA GLU A 123 14.93 0.16 7.32
C GLU A 123 13.92 1.02 6.56
N TYR A 124 14.26 1.47 5.35
CA TYR A 124 13.37 2.21 4.47
C TYR A 124 12.16 1.37 4.07
N ILE A 125 12.36 0.12 3.67
CA ILE A 125 11.26 -0.78 3.30
C ILE A 125 10.35 -1.06 4.50
N SER A 126 10.91 -1.19 5.70
CA SER A 126 10.10 -1.30 6.93
C SER A 126 9.28 -0.06 7.19
N SER A 127 9.89 1.12 7.01
CA SER A 127 9.21 2.39 7.17
C SER A 127 8.06 2.51 6.16
N ILE A 128 8.32 2.27 4.87
CA ILE A 128 7.32 2.44 3.81
C ILE A 128 6.15 1.44 3.97
N ILE A 129 6.43 0.17 4.26
CA ILE A 129 5.38 -0.84 4.51
C ILE A 129 4.62 -0.53 5.80
N GLY A 130 5.30 -0.01 6.83
CA GLY A 130 4.68 0.40 8.09
C GLY A 130 3.60 1.47 7.89
N ARG A 131 3.77 2.36 6.91
CA ARG A 131 2.79 3.40 6.55
C ARG A 131 1.53 2.84 5.91
N ALA A 132 1.63 1.69 5.24
CA ALA A 132 0.50 1.01 4.60
C ALA A 132 -0.42 0.26 5.60
N GLN A 133 -0.18 0.40 6.90
CA GLN A 133 -1.01 -0.23 7.93
C GLN A 133 -2.43 0.34 7.95
N PRO A 134 -3.44 -0.47 8.33
CA PRO A 134 -4.82 -0.08 8.25
C PRO A 134 -5.13 0.84 9.44
N GLU A 135 -5.11 2.14 9.20
CA GLU A 135 -5.63 3.09 10.18
C GLU A 135 -7.15 2.98 10.32
N VAL A 136 -7.65 3.36 11.49
CA VAL A 136 -9.08 3.33 11.84
C VAL A 136 -9.90 4.05 10.78
N MET A 137 -10.66 3.26 10.01
CA MET A 137 -11.59 3.77 9.00
C MET A 137 -12.71 4.54 9.70
N GLY A 138 -13.01 5.77 9.26
CA GLY A 138 -14.22 6.47 9.70
C GLY A 138 -14.13 7.99 9.83
N ARG A 139 -12.93 8.59 9.77
CA ARG A 139 -12.78 10.05 9.73
C ARG A 139 -12.33 10.51 8.34
N GLU A 140 -12.82 11.67 7.93
CA GLU A 140 -12.31 12.35 6.73
C GLU A 140 -10.81 12.61 6.90
N ARG A 141 -10.01 12.21 5.90
CA ARG A 141 -8.60 12.56 5.83
C ARG A 141 -8.42 13.87 5.06
N HIS A 142 -7.47 14.67 5.50
CA HIS A 142 -7.13 15.93 4.86
C HIS A 142 -5.62 16.06 4.70
N ALA A 143 -5.21 16.32 3.45
CA ALA A 143 -3.87 16.77 3.12
C ALA A 143 -3.87 18.30 3.00
N LYS A 144 -3.82 19.00 4.14
CA LYS A 144 -3.94 20.46 4.17
C LYS A 144 -2.73 21.16 3.54
N THR A 145 -1.55 20.56 3.69
CA THR A 145 -0.28 21.03 3.12
C THR A 145 0.20 20.08 2.03
N LEU A 146 1.08 20.55 1.16
CA LEU A 146 1.71 19.72 0.14
C LEU A 146 2.60 18.63 0.77
N GLU A 147 3.28 18.95 1.87
CA GLU A 147 4.03 17.98 2.66
C GLU A 147 3.15 16.80 3.12
N ILE A 148 1.97 17.06 3.70
CA ILE A 148 1.04 15.99 4.08
C ILE A 148 0.59 15.21 2.82
N ALA A 149 0.38 15.89 1.69
CA ALA A 149 0.06 15.21 0.45
C ALA A 149 1.19 14.29 -0.05
N GLN A 150 2.47 14.68 0.11
CA GLN A 150 3.61 13.81 -0.18
C GLN A 150 3.66 12.58 0.76
N GLU A 151 3.34 12.78 2.04
CA GLU A 151 3.21 11.69 3.00
C GLU A 151 2.14 10.67 2.54
N GLU A 152 1.01 11.13 2.00
CA GLU A 152 -0.02 10.23 1.45
C GLU A 152 0.44 9.47 0.20
N VAL A 153 1.29 10.07 -0.63
CA VAL A 153 1.93 9.37 -1.76
C VAL A 153 2.89 8.29 -1.25
N LEU A 154 3.70 8.57 -0.22
CA LEU A 154 4.56 7.56 0.42
C LEU A 154 3.76 6.40 1.02
N THR A 155 2.59 6.69 1.61
CA THR A 155 1.66 5.65 2.07
C THR A 155 1.21 4.76 0.91
N CYS A 156 0.87 5.34 -0.23
CA CYS A 156 0.47 4.58 -1.42
C CYS A 156 1.61 3.75 -2.01
N LEU A 157 2.83 4.29 -2.06
CA LEU A 157 4.03 3.52 -2.42
C LEU A 157 4.24 2.32 -1.49
N GLY A 158 4.02 2.52 -0.19
CA GLY A 158 4.05 1.45 0.81
C GLY A 158 3.01 0.36 0.55
N ILE A 159 1.80 0.74 0.13
CA ILE A 159 0.75 -0.20 -0.26
C ILE A 159 1.21 -1.01 -1.48
N CYS A 160 1.72 -0.37 -2.53
CA CYS A 160 2.21 -1.07 -3.73
C CYS A 160 3.30 -2.11 -3.40
N VAL A 161 4.28 -1.74 -2.57
CA VAL A 161 5.36 -2.66 -2.17
C VAL A 161 4.84 -3.79 -1.28
N ALA A 162 3.97 -3.47 -0.32
CA ALA A 162 3.39 -4.46 0.57
C ALA A 162 2.54 -5.50 -0.19
N GLU A 163 1.83 -5.08 -1.23
CA GLU A 163 1.04 -5.98 -2.08
C GLU A 163 1.92 -6.94 -2.89
N LYS A 164 3.13 -6.52 -3.30
CA LYS A 164 4.08 -7.40 -4.01
C LYS A 164 4.79 -8.40 -3.08
N LEU A 165 4.82 -8.14 -1.78
CA LEU A 165 5.51 -8.96 -0.76
C LEU A 165 4.59 -9.91 0.01
N HIS A 166 3.27 -9.85 -0.22
CA HIS A 166 2.28 -10.75 0.35
C HIS A 166 1.90 -11.85 -0.64
#